data_AF-A0A2D6GMV0-F1
#
_entry.id   AF-A0A2D6GMV0-F1
#
_cell.length_a   1.000
_cell.length_b   1.000
_cell.length_c   1.000
_cell.angle_alpha   90.00
_cell.angle_beta   90.00
_cell.angle_gamma   90.00
#
_symmetry.space_group_name_H-M   'P 1'
#
loop_
_entity.id
_entity.type
_entity.pdbx_description
1 polymer ?
#
loop_
_entity_poly.entity_id
_entity_poly.type
_entity_poly.pdbx_seq_one_letter_code
_entity_poly.pdbx_strand_id
1 'polypeptide(L)'
;MSRIRYHIRNFFVVIILLTLGGVYTLQAQTGELRRPGQGVRNLGMGNAGIGLSFDENALFYNPAGLASVDSILVGFPFLMEVSDDSVNIIKDISKLSGDSKTSEIAELLMGKRVHFRSLIDLNLIMPFGELMTFGAAHGIELQFDFGVRNPVAIEIDFGLRLDRINNFGLALP
;
A
#
# COMPACT_ATOMS: atom_id res chain seq x y z
N MET A 1 -16.13 -38.20 38.45
CA MET A 1 -15.92 -36.86 37.87
C MET A 1 -17.19 -36.42 37.16
N SER A 2 -17.77 -35.26 37.52
CA SER A 2 -19.03 -34.77 36.94
C SER A 2 -18.88 -34.47 35.44
N ARG A 3 -19.85 -34.90 34.62
CA ARG A 3 -19.90 -34.65 33.16
C ARG A 3 -19.71 -33.16 32.81
N ILE A 4 -20.13 -32.27 33.70
CA ILE A 4 -19.99 -30.81 33.55
C ILE A 4 -18.51 -30.38 33.51
N ARG A 5 -17.64 -30.95 34.36
CA ARG A 5 -16.20 -30.62 34.35
C ARG A 5 -15.50 -31.07 33.07
N TYR A 6 -15.96 -32.17 32.47
CA TYR A 6 -15.41 -32.66 31.19
C TYR A 6 -15.77 -31.72 30.04
N HIS A 7 -17.02 -31.26 29.97
CA HIS A 7 -17.44 -30.30 28.94
C HIS A 7 -16.76 -28.93 29.09
N ILE A 8 -16.59 -28.42 30.31
CA ILE A 8 -15.86 -27.17 30.57
C ILE A 8 -14.40 -27.28 30.13
N ARG A 9 -13.73 -28.41 30.42
CA ARG A 9 -12.35 -28.64 30.00
C ARG A 9 -12.23 -28.70 28.47
N ASN A 10 -13.11 -29.45 27.80
CA ASN A 10 -13.07 -29.56 26.35
C ASN A 10 -13.37 -28.21 25.67
N PHE A 11 -14.27 -27.41 26.23
CA PHE A 11 -14.55 -26.06 25.74
C PHE A 11 -13.31 -25.16 25.81
N PHE A 12 -12.58 -25.19 26.93
CA PHE A 12 -11.32 -24.45 27.07
C PHE A 12 -10.25 -24.90 26.07
N VAL A 13 -10.10 -26.21 25.86
CA VAL A 13 -9.13 -26.76 24.89
C VAL A 13 -9.48 -26.35 23.46
N VAL A 14 -10.76 -26.37 23.09
CA VAL A 14 -11.23 -25.94 21.78
C VAL A 14 -10.96 -24.45 21.55
N ILE A 15 -11.19 -23.60 22.55
CA ILE A 15 -10.86 -22.16 22.47
C ILE A 15 -9.37 -21.96 22.25
N ILE A 16 -8.51 -22.64 23.02
CA ILE A 16 -7.05 -22.52 22.90
C ILE A 16 -6.58 -22.98 21.51
N LEU A 17 -7.14 -24.05 20.97
CA LEU A 17 -6.81 -24.54 19.64
C LEU A 17 -7.30 -23.59 18.53
N LEU A 18 -8.46 -22.97 18.71
CA LEU A 18 -8.99 -21.94 17.80
C LEU A 18 -8.14 -20.66 17.81
N THR A 19 -7.68 -20.22 18.98
CA THR A 19 -6.82 -19.04 19.09
C THR A 19 -5.43 -19.31 18.55
N LEU A 20 -4.84 -20.49 18.83
CA LEU A 20 -3.56 -20.89 18.24
C LEU A 20 -3.68 -21.00 16.71
N GLY A 21 -4.69 -21.70 16.19
CA GLY A 21 -4.92 -21.86 14.75
C GLY A 21 -5.16 -20.52 14.03
N GLY A 22 -5.90 -19.60 14.64
CA GLY A 22 -6.15 -18.27 14.08
C GLY A 22 -4.93 -17.37 14.05
N VAL A 23 -3.98 -17.51 14.99
CA VAL A 23 -2.76 -16.69 15.01
C VAL A 23 -1.77 -17.13 13.93
N TYR A 24 -1.71 -18.42 13.57
CA TYR A 24 -0.82 -18.90 12.51
C TYR A 24 -1.31 -18.60 11.08
N THR A 25 -2.60 -18.29 10.89
CA THR A 25 -3.14 -17.89 9.57
C THR A 25 -3.12 -16.38 9.34
N LEU A 26 -2.85 -15.58 10.37
CA LEU A 26 -2.56 -14.18 10.21
C LEU A 26 -1.17 -14.08 9.57
N GLN A 27 -1.13 -13.93 8.25
CA GLN A 27 0.07 -13.45 7.56
C GLN A 27 0.56 -12.23 8.33
N ALA A 28 1.78 -12.32 8.88
CA ALA A 28 2.47 -11.15 9.37
C ALA A 28 2.42 -10.13 8.23
N GLN A 29 1.83 -8.95 8.47
CA GLN A 29 1.83 -7.83 7.54
C GLN A 29 3.27 -7.36 7.37
N THR A 30 4.06 -8.15 6.66
CA THR A 30 5.47 -7.98 6.33
C THR A 30 5.53 -7.21 5.02
N GLY A 31 4.91 -6.04 5.03
CA GLY A 31 5.04 -5.07 3.96
C GLY A 31 5.80 -3.87 4.49
N GLU A 32 6.65 -3.28 3.67
CA GLU A 32 7.24 -1.99 4.00
C GLU A 32 6.12 -0.99 4.33
N LEU A 33 6.30 -0.26 5.43
CA LEU A 33 5.42 0.84 5.80
C LEU A 33 5.72 1.98 4.82
N ARG A 34 5.00 2.00 3.70
CA ARG A 34 5.14 3.05 2.69
C ARG A 34 4.64 4.34 3.30
N ARG A 35 5.42 5.41 3.12
CA ARG A 35 5.03 6.75 3.60
C ARG A 35 3.85 7.24 2.75
N PRO A 36 2.71 7.61 3.36
CA PRO A 36 1.63 8.23 2.62
C PRO A 36 2.08 9.56 1.99
N GLY A 37 1.64 9.86 0.77
CA GLY A 37 1.86 11.18 0.15
C GLY A 37 3.31 11.50 -0.23
N GLN A 38 4.09 10.52 -0.69
CA GLN A 38 5.43 10.77 -1.23
C GLN A 38 5.34 11.55 -2.56
N GLY A 39 5.44 12.87 -2.49
CA GLY A 39 5.50 13.72 -3.66
C GLY A 39 6.67 13.37 -4.59
N VAL A 40 6.43 13.42 -5.90
CA VAL A 40 7.43 13.09 -6.94
C VAL A 40 8.69 13.97 -6.79
N ARG A 41 8.50 15.25 -6.47
CA ARG A 41 9.60 16.19 -6.19
C ARG A 41 10.47 15.71 -5.02
N ASN A 42 9.84 15.35 -3.90
CA ASN A 42 10.57 14.90 -2.71
C ASN A 42 11.28 13.58 -2.96
N LEU A 43 10.67 12.66 -3.72
CA LEU A 43 11.32 11.41 -4.15
C LEU A 43 12.54 11.68 -5.05
N GLY A 44 12.41 12.56 -6.04
CA GLY A 44 13.50 12.95 -6.94
C GLY A 44 14.67 13.64 -6.23
N MET A 45 14.42 14.28 -5.08
CA MET A 45 15.44 14.93 -4.25
C MET A 45 15.99 14.01 -3.14
N GLY A 46 15.77 12.69 -3.21
CA GLY A 46 16.28 11.76 -2.19
C GLY A 46 15.56 11.89 -0.84
N ASN A 47 14.27 12.23 -0.85
CA ASN A 47 13.43 12.48 0.32
C ASN A 47 13.85 13.68 1.20
N ALA A 48 14.50 14.70 0.61
CA ALA A 48 14.87 15.94 1.29
C ALA A 48 13.69 16.88 1.64
N GLY A 49 12.45 16.42 1.53
CA GLY A 49 11.23 17.23 1.71
C GLY A 49 11.10 17.87 3.09
N ILE A 50 11.74 17.33 4.13
CA ILE A 50 11.67 17.86 5.51
C ILE A 50 12.12 19.34 5.59
N GLY A 51 13.13 19.73 4.79
CA GLY A 51 13.65 21.10 4.79
C GLY A 51 13.14 21.99 3.66
N LEU A 52 12.33 21.46 2.73
CA LEU A 52 11.99 22.12 1.47
C LEU A 52 10.51 21.99 1.08
N SER A 53 9.63 21.58 2.00
CA SER A 53 8.21 21.38 1.73
C SER A 53 7.41 22.66 1.95
N PHE A 54 7.47 23.58 0.99
CA PHE A 54 6.62 24.77 0.90
C PHE A 54 5.51 24.55 -0.15
N ASP A 55 4.99 23.32 -0.24
CA ASP A 55 4.08 22.85 -1.29
C ASP A 55 3.06 21.85 -0.74
N GLU A 56 2.29 21.18 -1.60
CA GLU A 56 1.28 20.18 -1.24
C GLU A 56 1.82 19.05 -0.35
N ASN A 57 3.13 18.80 -0.40
CA ASN A 57 3.77 17.74 0.38
C ASN A 57 4.15 18.18 1.80
N ALA A 58 3.97 19.47 2.15
CA ALA A 58 4.22 19.98 3.50
C ALA A 58 3.43 19.21 4.56
N LEU A 59 2.17 18.86 4.27
CA LEU A 59 1.33 18.06 5.16
C LEU A 59 1.96 16.71 5.56
N PHE A 60 2.73 16.09 4.66
CA PHE A 60 3.30 14.75 4.84
C PHE A 60 4.76 14.76 5.27
N TYR A 61 5.53 15.80 4.90
CA TYR A 61 6.97 15.88 5.17
C TYR A 61 7.33 16.81 6.32
N ASN A 62 6.82 18.04 6.31
CA ASN A 62 7.06 19.03 7.36
C ASN A 62 5.90 20.04 7.42
N PRO A 63 4.96 19.89 8.37
CA PRO A 63 3.79 20.76 8.45
C PRO A 63 4.13 22.21 8.80
N ALA A 64 5.31 22.51 9.36
CA ALA A 64 5.74 23.89 9.58
C ALA A 64 5.96 24.63 8.26
N GLY A 65 6.29 23.92 7.17
CA GLY A 65 6.44 24.51 5.84
C GLY A 65 5.13 25.05 5.25
N LEU A 66 3.96 24.69 5.83
CA LEU A 66 2.67 25.28 5.45
C LEU A 66 2.61 26.78 5.75
N ALA A 67 3.35 27.28 6.74
CA ALA A 67 3.38 28.71 7.08
C ALA A 67 4.01 29.57 5.97
N SER A 68 4.82 28.97 5.09
CA SER A 68 5.51 29.68 4.00
C SER A 68 4.82 29.47 2.64
N VAL A 69 3.58 28.98 2.63
CA VAL A 69 2.78 28.84 1.41
C VAL A 69 1.98 30.11 1.20
N ASP A 70 2.29 30.85 0.12
CA ASP A 70 1.70 32.17 -0.13
C ASP A 70 0.43 32.13 -1.01
N SER A 71 0.11 30.99 -1.61
CA SER A 71 -1.01 30.83 -2.54
C SER A 71 -1.88 29.63 -2.21
N ILE A 72 -3.15 29.67 -2.62
CA ILE A 72 -4.02 28.49 -2.55
C ILE A 72 -3.49 27.43 -3.51
N LEU A 73 -3.15 26.25 -3.00
CA LEU A 73 -2.69 25.10 -3.77
C LEU A 73 -3.78 24.03 -3.78
N VAL A 74 -4.09 23.54 -4.97
CA VAL A 74 -5.00 22.41 -5.17
C VAL A 74 -4.29 21.37 -6.02
N GLY A 75 -3.96 20.24 -5.42
CA GLY A 75 -3.36 19.10 -6.09
C GLY A 75 -4.38 17.99 -6.30
N PHE A 76 -4.46 17.46 -7.52
CA PHE A 76 -5.22 16.25 -7.82
C PHE A 76 -4.29 15.16 -8.39
N PRO A 77 -3.41 14.58 -7.56
CA PRO A 77 -2.54 13.51 -8.01
C PRO A 77 -3.34 12.25 -8.39
N PHE A 78 -3.10 11.78 -9.61
CA PHE A 78 -3.57 10.52 -10.13
C PHE A 78 -2.37 9.68 -10.57
N LEU A 79 -2.27 8.44 -10.08
CA LEU A 79 -1.22 7.51 -10.46
C LEU A 79 -1.83 6.17 -10.83
N MET A 80 -1.37 5.63 -11.96
CA MET A 80 -1.65 4.28 -12.43
C MET A 80 -0.33 3.65 -12.80
N GLU A 81 0.02 2.58 -12.13
CA GLU A 81 1.30 1.88 -12.28
C GLU A 81 1.02 0.39 -12.51
N VAL A 82 1.66 -0.17 -13.52
CA VAL A 82 1.55 -1.57 -13.93
C VAL A 82 2.95 -2.09 -14.18
N SER A 83 3.28 -3.26 -13.65
CA SER A 83 4.59 -3.88 -13.88
C SER A 83 4.76 -4.35 -15.32
N ASP A 84 5.98 -4.17 -15.85
CA ASP A 84 6.38 -4.71 -17.15
C ASP A 84 6.21 -6.23 -17.21
N ASP A 85 6.45 -6.93 -16.09
CA ASP A 85 6.25 -8.37 -15.99
C ASP A 85 4.78 -8.74 -16.24
N SER A 86 3.83 -7.95 -15.75
CA SER A 86 2.39 -8.17 -16.00
C SER A 86 2.07 -8.09 -17.49
N VAL A 87 2.61 -7.08 -18.16
CA VAL A 87 2.42 -6.88 -19.61
C VAL A 87 3.09 -8.01 -20.40
N ASN A 88 4.28 -8.44 -19.98
CA ASN A 88 5.02 -9.53 -20.62
C ASN A 88 4.33 -10.88 -20.42
N ILE A 89 3.78 -11.17 -19.23
CA ILE A 89 2.98 -12.38 -18.98
C ILE A 89 1.79 -12.46 -19.95
N ILE A 90 1.03 -11.37 -20.11
CA ILE A 90 -0.13 -11.35 -21.02
C ILE A 90 0.31 -11.55 -22.49
N LYS A 91 1.42 -10.91 -22.89
CA LYS A 91 1.98 -11.08 -24.25
C LYS A 91 2.48 -12.50 -24.50
N ASP A 92 3.07 -13.13 -23.51
CA ASP A 92 3.61 -14.48 -23.64
C ASP A 92 2.48 -15.53 -23.62
N ILE A 93 1.48 -15.38 -22.74
CA ILE A 93 0.27 -16.21 -22.73
C ILE A 93 -0.48 -16.10 -24.06
N SER A 94 -0.59 -14.90 -24.64
CA SER A 94 -1.27 -14.74 -25.94
C SER A 94 -0.52 -15.34 -27.13
N LYS A 95 0.78 -15.64 -26.98
CA LYS A 95 1.59 -16.38 -27.97
C LYS A 95 1.53 -17.90 -27.77
N LEU A 96 1.17 -18.37 -26.58
CA LEU A 96 0.93 -19.79 -26.29
C LEU A 96 -0.41 -20.19 -26.93
N SER A 97 -0.33 -20.77 -28.12
CA SER A 97 -1.49 -21.30 -28.85
C SER A 97 -1.97 -22.61 -28.20
N GLY A 98 -3.20 -22.60 -27.66
CA GLY A 98 -4.17 -23.71 -27.53
C GLY A 98 -3.81 -25.01 -26.80
N ASP A 99 -2.55 -25.44 -26.81
CA ASP A 99 -2.09 -26.79 -26.45
C ASP A 99 -0.92 -26.76 -25.44
N SER A 100 -0.73 -25.61 -24.78
CA SER A 100 0.31 -25.39 -23.77
C SER A 100 -0.02 -26.12 -22.48
N LYS A 101 0.91 -26.97 -22.02
CA LYS A 101 0.76 -27.73 -20.77
C LYS A 101 0.83 -26.80 -19.57
N THR A 102 0.10 -27.12 -18.50
CA THR A 102 0.08 -26.36 -17.24
C THR A 102 1.48 -26.12 -16.65
N SER A 103 2.47 -26.96 -16.99
CA SER A 103 3.87 -26.78 -16.61
C SER A 103 4.57 -25.60 -17.31
N GLU A 104 4.27 -25.35 -18.60
CA GLU A 104 4.86 -24.24 -19.35
C GLU A 104 4.32 -22.89 -18.84
N ILE A 105 3.04 -22.86 -18.48
CA ILE A 105 2.42 -21.68 -17.87
C ILE A 105 3.01 -21.41 -16.48
N ALA A 106 3.27 -22.47 -15.70
CA ALA A 106 3.91 -22.36 -14.40
C ALA A 106 5.35 -21.82 -14.52
N GLU A 107 6.17 -22.37 -15.42
CA GLU A 107 7.52 -21.86 -15.71
C GLU A 107 7.52 -20.40 -16.17
N LEU A 108 6.54 -20.01 -16.99
CA LEU A 108 6.46 -18.66 -17.52
C LEU A 108 6.08 -17.61 -16.46
N LEU A 109 5.37 -18.04 -15.42
CA LEU A 109 5.01 -17.23 -14.26
C LEU A 109 6.09 -17.25 -13.16
N MET A 110 7.05 -18.18 -13.23
CA MET A 110 8.10 -18.29 -12.21
C MET A 110 9.07 -17.12 -12.27
N GLY A 111 9.22 -16.43 -11.13
CA GLY A 111 10.11 -15.28 -10.97
C GLY A 111 9.51 -13.96 -11.47
N LYS A 112 8.41 -13.98 -12.21
CA LYS A 112 7.70 -12.77 -12.66
C LYS A 112 6.74 -12.28 -11.57
N ARG A 113 6.63 -10.95 -11.41
CA ARG A 113 5.71 -10.34 -10.43
C ARG A 113 4.67 -9.44 -11.11
N VAL A 114 3.41 -9.78 -10.93
CA VAL A 114 2.28 -8.93 -11.29
C VAL A 114 2.12 -7.87 -10.22
N HIS A 115 2.36 -6.60 -10.59
CA HIS A 115 2.17 -5.46 -9.71
C HIS A 115 1.24 -4.47 -10.40
N PHE A 116 0.18 -4.09 -9.70
CA PHE A 116 -0.75 -3.05 -10.11
C PHE A 116 -0.94 -2.09 -8.95
N ARG A 117 -0.89 -0.79 -9.24
CA ARG A 117 -1.11 0.25 -8.25
C ARG A 117 -1.91 1.40 -8.86
N SER A 118 -2.89 1.87 -8.12
CA SER A 118 -3.71 3.03 -8.45
C SER A 118 -3.81 3.96 -7.24
N LEU A 119 -3.63 5.26 -7.46
CA LEU A 119 -3.81 6.30 -6.45
C LEU A 119 -4.69 7.40 -7.05
N ILE A 120 -5.69 7.81 -6.28
CA ILE A 120 -6.48 9.01 -6.53
C ILE A 120 -6.48 9.81 -5.23
N ASP A 121 -5.97 11.02 -5.27
CA ASP A 121 -5.84 11.87 -4.09
C ASP A 121 -6.16 13.34 -4.40
N LEU A 122 -6.58 14.08 -3.37
CA LEU A 122 -6.96 15.48 -3.42
C LEU A 122 -6.27 16.20 -2.25
N ASN A 123 -5.37 17.11 -2.61
CA ASN A 123 -4.64 17.96 -1.68
C ASN A 123 -5.12 19.41 -1.82
N LEU A 124 -5.44 20.04 -0.71
CA LEU A 124 -5.84 21.44 -0.62
C LEU A 124 -5.00 22.13 0.44
N ILE A 125 -4.29 23.18 0.07
CA ILE A 125 -3.64 24.10 1.00
C ILE A 125 -4.19 25.49 0.76
N MET A 126 -4.66 26.13 1.83
CA MET A 126 -5.31 27.43 1.81
C MET A 126 -4.67 28.34 2.86
N PRO A 127 -3.86 29.32 2.45
CA PRO A 127 -3.40 30.38 3.34
C PRO A 127 -4.49 31.40 3.60
N PHE A 128 -4.68 31.78 4.87
CA PHE A 128 -5.56 32.85 5.33
C PHE A 128 -4.74 34.11 5.63
N GLY A 129 -4.05 34.63 4.61
CA GLY A 129 -3.13 35.75 4.76
C GLY A 129 -1.98 35.45 5.72
N GLU A 130 -1.59 36.43 6.54
CA GLU A 130 -0.52 36.30 7.54
C GLU A 130 -0.99 35.69 8.87
N LEU A 131 -2.21 35.12 8.95
CA LEU A 131 -2.72 34.58 10.21
C LEU A 131 -2.41 33.09 10.34
N MET A 132 -2.77 32.31 9.33
CA MET A 132 -2.65 30.86 9.37
C MET A 132 -2.81 30.22 7.99
N THR A 133 -2.21 29.04 7.82
CA THR A 133 -2.42 28.19 6.65
C THR A 133 -3.09 26.89 7.05
N PHE A 134 -4.18 26.55 6.36
CA PHE A 134 -4.84 25.26 6.48
C PHE A 134 -4.43 24.33 5.36
N GLY A 135 -4.16 23.07 5.68
CA GLY A 135 -3.93 22.03 4.70
C GLY A 135 -4.81 20.81 4.97
N ALA A 136 -5.33 20.22 3.91
CA ALA A 136 -6.07 18.97 3.93
C ALA A 136 -5.63 18.09 2.76
N ALA A 137 -5.52 16.78 3.01
CA ALA A 137 -5.21 15.77 2.01
C ALA A 137 -6.15 14.58 2.19
N HIS A 138 -6.77 14.13 1.10
CA HIS A 138 -7.68 13.00 1.09
C HIS A 138 -7.51 12.15 -0.17
N GLY A 139 -7.16 10.88 0.02
CA GLY A 139 -6.91 9.98 -1.09
C GLY A 139 -7.15 8.52 -0.76
N ILE A 140 -7.20 7.73 -1.82
CA ILE A 140 -7.34 6.28 -1.77
C ILE A 140 -6.27 5.68 -2.68
N GLU A 141 -5.52 4.72 -2.15
CA GLU A 141 -4.54 3.95 -2.89
C GLU A 141 -4.93 2.47 -2.87
N LEU A 142 -5.01 1.86 -4.04
CA LEU A 142 -5.22 0.43 -4.22
C LEU A 142 -3.95 -0.18 -4.82
N GLN A 143 -3.42 -1.20 -4.18
CA GLN A 143 -2.26 -1.95 -4.64
C GLN A 143 -2.59 -3.43 -4.65
N PHE A 144 -2.24 -4.08 -5.76
CA PHE A 144 -2.37 -5.50 -5.98
C PHE A 144 -1.00 -6.05 -6.41
N ASP A 145 -0.54 -7.05 -5.68
CA ASP A 145 0.71 -7.74 -5.90
C ASP A 145 0.46 -9.24 -5.96
N PHE A 146 0.97 -9.87 -7.00
CA PHE A 146 0.98 -11.33 -7.13
C PHE A 146 2.32 -11.77 -7.71
N GLY A 147 3.00 -12.67 -7.02
CA GLY A 147 4.28 -13.19 -7.47
C GLY A 147 4.37 -14.68 -7.20
N VAL A 148 5.00 -15.41 -8.13
CA VAL A 148 5.37 -16.81 -7.92
C VAL A 148 6.89 -16.87 -7.87
N ARG A 149 7.43 -17.40 -6.78
CA ARG A 149 8.85 -17.51 -6.51
C ARG A 149 9.23 -18.97 -6.25
N ASN A 150 10.53 -19.23 -6.35
CA ASN A 150 11.18 -20.48 -6.02
C ASN A 150 10.71 -21.71 -6.84
N PRO A 151 11.53 -22.21 -7.78
CA PRO A 151 11.16 -23.33 -8.65
C PRO A 151 11.13 -24.69 -7.95
N VAL A 152 11.79 -24.84 -6.81
CA VAL A 152 11.90 -26.12 -6.08
C VAL A 152 10.86 -26.23 -4.97
N ALA A 153 10.53 -25.10 -4.33
CA ALA A 153 9.46 -24.99 -3.35
C ALA A 153 8.60 -23.77 -3.71
N ILE A 154 7.58 -24.01 -4.55
CA ILE A 154 6.72 -22.96 -5.10
C ILE A 154 6.17 -22.09 -3.98
N GLU A 155 6.57 -20.84 -3.99
CA GLU A 155 6.11 -19.81 -3.07
C GLU A 155 5.20 -18.87 -3.85
N ILE A 156 3.94 -18.77 -3.43
CA ILE A 156 2.97 -17.86 -4.01
C ILE A 156 2.80 -16.71 -3.03
N ASP A 157 3.21 -15.53 -3.47
CA ASP A 157 3.06 -14.27 -2.75
C ASP A 157 1.85 -13.53 -3.32
N PHE A 158 0.91 -13.21 -2.43
CA PHE A 158 -0.29 -12.45 -2.76
C PHE A 158 -0.42 -11.31 -1.77
N GLY A 159 -0.51 -10.10 -2.31
CA GLY A 159 -0.73 -8.87 -1.56
C GLY A 159 -1.89 -8.09 -2.16
N LEU A 160 -2.88 -7.77 -1.33
CA LEU A 160 -3.87 -6.75 -1.64
C LEU A 160 -3.80 -5.70 -0.54
N ARG A 161 -3.57 -4.45 -0.92
CA ARG A 161 -3.53 -3.32 -0.01
C ARG A 161 -4.48 -2.23 -0.49
N LEU A 162 -5.27 -1.73 0.45
CA LEU A 162 -6.13 -0.58 0.26
C LEU A 162 -5.80 0.42 1.35
N ASP A 163 -5.11 1.49 0.98
CA ASP A 163 -4.74 2.56 1.89
C ASP A 163 -5.70 3.74 1.70
N ARG A 164 -6.13 4.32 2.82
CA ARG A 164 -6.85 5.58 2.84
C ARG A 164 -5.95 6.65 3.42
N ILE A 165 -5.68 7.67 2.63
CA ILE A 165 -4.88 8.83 3.03
C ILE A 165 -5.85 9.89 3.55
N ASN A 166 -5.67 10.29 4.80
CA ASN A 166 -6.39 11.39 5.43
C ASN A 166 -5.37 12.17 6.24
N ASN A 167 -5.13 13.42 5.89
CA ASN A 167 -4.23 14.27 6.66
C ASN A 167 -4.77 15.70 6.71
N PHE A 168 -4.61 16.33 7.85
CA PHE A 168 -5.04 17.70 8.08
C PHE A 168 -3.96 18.41 8.88
N GLY A 169 -3.68 19.65 8.52
CA GLY A 169 -2.63 20.45 9.11
C GLY A 169 -3.04 21.90 9.24
N LEU A 170 -2.49 22.52 10.27
CA LEU A 170 -2.58 23.95 10.51
C LEU A 170 -1.18 24.46 10.79
N ALA A 171 -0.82 25.59 10.20
CA ALA A 171 0.40 26.30 10.52
C ALA A 171 0.09 27.76 10.83
N LEU A 172 0.80 28.27 11.83
CA LEU A 172 0.83 29.69 12.18
C LEU A 172 2.21 30.23 11.75
N PRO A 173 2.29 31.50 11.31
CA PRO A 173 3.55 32.14 10.96
C PRO A 173 4.49 32.33 12.17
#